data_AF-A0A075FT91-F1
#
_entry.id   AF-A0A075FT91-F1
#
_cell.length_a   1.000
_cell.length_b   1.000
_cell.length_c   1.000
_cell.angle_alpha   90.00
_cell.angle_beta   90.00
_cell.angle_gamma   90.00
#
_symmetry.space_group_name_H-M   'P 1'
#
loop_
_entity.id
_entity.type
_entity.pdbx_description
1 polymer ?
#
loop_
_entity_poly.entity_id
_entity_poly.type
_entity_poly.pdbx_seq_one_letter_code
_entity_poly.pdbx_strand_id
1 'polypeptide(L)'
;MPDYWGIAGYPISHSLTPRLFAAVGEHLGMSGAQQVFLEANGIDEFESRIAEIEGDLWLSCTAPLKHSPQDRLGVSGPEGVNAVNQLKRVGSEWSGTSTDGVGFVAACRHIGVEPSGTVLRIRGGGSAARAIAAAWSAEGGLIVPEEGRRRLVSGPWDSSILESGHAAIGIDLDAAPAGGDSTPLDTGTQVSISYGDGATADEFAVIMVAAQHLEAWKMIFAPERADELPSLSELLASL
;
A
#
# COMPACT_ATOMS: atom_id res chain seq x y z
N MET A 1 7.77 -20.88 1.06
CA MET A 1 8.30 -19.81 1.93
C MET A 1 9.51 -19.22 1.25
N PRO A 2 9.70 -17.90 1.23
CA PRO A 2 10.89 -17.31 0.63
C PRO A 2 12.12 -17.54 1.52
N ASP A 3 13.30 -17.37 0.95
CA ASP A 3 14.53 -17.27 1.73
C ASP A 3 14.59 -15.90 2.44
N TYR A 4 14.08 -14.86 1.79
CA TYR A 4 14.13 -13.48 2.26
C TYR A 4 12.79 -12.75 2.12
N TRP A 5 12.49 -11.90 3.09
CA TRP A 5 11.46 -10.87 2.92
C TRP A 5 11.88 -9.53 3.51
N GLY A 6 11.21 -8.45 3.13
CA GLY A 6 11.42 -7.18 3.81
C GLY A 6 10.96 -5.96 3.06
N ILE A 7 11.65 -4.85 3.30
CA ILE A 7 11.30 -3.55 2.73
C ILE A 7 12.42 -3.02 1.83
N ALA A 8 12.02 -2.36 0.73
CA ALA A 8 12.90 -1.58 -0.12
C ALA A 8 12.40 -0.14 -0.30
N GLY A 9 13.30 0.83 -0.20
CA GLY A 9 13.00 2.26 -0.41
C GLY A 9 13.96 3.16 0.36
N TYR A 10 13.66 4.45 0.45
CA TYR A 10 14.46 5.39 1.24
C TYR A 10 13.65 6.63 1.66
N PRO A 11 13.66 7.02 2.95
CA PRO A 11 14.15 6.28 4.12
C PRO A 11 13.17 5.17 4.56
N ILE A 12 13.66 4.14 5.27
CA ILE A 12 12.85 2.98 5.72
C ILE A 12 13.00 2.64 7.22
N SER A 13 13.78 3.41 7.97
CA SER A 13 14.10 3.16 9.39
C SER A 13 12.88 3.01 10.30
N HIS A 14 11.79 3.74 9.99
CA HIS A 14 10.56 3.76 10.79
C HIS A 14 9.47 2.83 10.24
N SER A 15 9.78 2.00 9.25
CA SER A 15 8.76 1.18 8.60
C SER A 15 8.28 0.03 9.49
N LEU A 16 6.96 -0.16 9.52
CA LEU A 16 6.32 -1.31 10.16
C LEU A 16 6.39 -2.60 9.30
N THR A 17 6.77 -2.50 8.02
CA THR A 17 6.82 -3.64 7.07
C THR A 17 7.59 -4.85 7.61
N PRO A 18 8.78 -4.73 8.22
CA PRO A 18 9.50 -5.88 8.77
C PRO A 18 8.71 -6.58 9.89
N ARG A 19 8.09 -5.80 10.78
CA ARG A 19 7.24 -6.34 11.87
C ARG A 19 6.01 -7.06 11.31
N LEU A 20 5.38 -6.48 10.29
CA LEU A 20 4.22 -7.07 9.61
C LEU A 20 4.56 -8.40 8.91
N PHE A 21 5.68 -8.47 8.18
CA PHE A 21 6.15 -9.74 7.61
C PHE A 21 6.40 -10.80 8.69
N ALA A 22 7.06 -10.42 9.79
CA ALA A 22 7.32 -11.34 10.89
C ALA A 22 6.03 -11.84 11.54
N ALA A 23 5.07 -10.96 11.82
CA ALA A 23 3.81 -11.32 12.47
C ALA A 23 2.97 -12.28 11.60
N VAL A 24 2.80 -11.98 10.30
CA VAL A 24 2.08 -12.88 9.39
C VAL A 24 2.87 -14.17 9.17
N GLY A 25 4.20 -14.07 9.04
CA GLY A 25 5.08 -15.22 8.91
C GLY A 25 5.01 -16.18 10.10
N GLU A 26 5.02 -15.66 11.33
CA GLU A 26 4.88 -16.45 12.56
C GLU A 26 3.50 -17.11 12.63
N HIS A 27 2.42 -16.36 12.33
CA HIS A 27 1.07 -16.90 12.27
C HIS A 27 0.96 -18.09 11.29
N LEU A 28 1.64 -18.00 10.16
CA LEU A 28 1.66 -19.02 9.12
C LEU A 28 2.70 -20.13 9.35
N GLY A 29 3.48 -20.10 10.44
CA GLY A 29 4.55 -21.07 10.70
C GLY A 29 5.74 -20.97 9.74
N MET A 30 5.98 -19.78 9.17
CA MET A 30 7.03 -19.46 8.20
C MET A 30 8.23 -18.77 8.87
N SER A 31 8.73 -19.31 9.98
CA SER A 31 9.76 -18.67 10.81
C SER A 31 11.19 -18.71 10.26
N GLY A 32 11.40 -19.25 9.05
CA GLY A 32 12.75 -19.46 8.49
C GLY A 32 13.23 -18.36 7.53
N ALA A 33 12.36 -17.45 7.10
CA ALA A 33 12.73 -16.39 6.17
C ALA A 33 13.53 -15.28 6.87
N GLN A 34 14.61 -14.82 6.22
CA GLN A 34 15.46 -13.74 6.73
C GLN A 34 14.87 -12.38 6.39
N GLN A 35 14.94 -11.43 7.33
CA GLN A 35 14.54 -10.05 7.08
C GLN A 35 15.64 -9.28 6.34
N VAL A 36 15.26 -8.53 5.30
CA VAL A 36 16.13 -7.62 4.57
C VAL A 36 15.62 -6.18 4.61
N PHE A 37 16.56 -5.25 4.66
CA PHE A 37 16.32 -3.82 4.68
C PHE A 37 17.12 -3.21 3.53
N LEU A 38 16.43 -2.91 2.43
CA LEU A 38 17.07 -2.44 1.19
C LEU A 38 16.89 -0.94 1.06
N GLU A 39 17.83 -0.20 1.63
CA GLU A 39 17.93 1.25 1.40
C GLU A 39 18.40 1.52 -0.03
N ALA A 40 17.49 2.07 -0.83
CA ALA A 40 17.73 2.45 -2.21
C ALA A 40 16.90 3.68 -2.58
N ASN A 41 17.58 4.73 -3.07
CA ASN A 41 16.98 5.99 -3.49
C ASN A 41 16.66 6.02 -4.99
N GLY A 42 16.72 4.86 -5.66
CA GLY A 42 16.45 4.71 -7.08
C GLY A 42 16.61 3.26 -7.54
N ILE A 43 16.22 2.98 -8.78
CA ILE A 43 16.21 1.61 -9.32
C ILE A 43 17.61 1.05 -9.54
N ASP A 44 18.59 1.87 -9.92
CA ASP A 44 19.98 1.41 -10.09
C ASP A 44 20.56 0.89 -8.77
N GLU A 45 20.35 1.64 -7.68
CA GLU A 45 20.76 1.21 -6.33
C GLU A 45 20.00 -0.04 -5.89
N PHE A 46 18.68 -0.08 -6.15
CA PHE A 46 17.86 -1.24 -5.86
C PHE A 46 18.41 -2.50 -6.56
N GLU A 47 18.66 -2.44 -7.88
CA GLU A 47 19.21 -3.55 -8.67
C GLU A 47 20.57 -4.02 -8.15
N SER A 48 21.45 -3.07 -7.81
CA SER A 48 22.76 -3.41 -7.23
C SER A 48 22.62 -4.15 -5.90
N ARG A 49 21.66 -3.77 -5.06
CA ARG A 49 21.44 -4.39 -3.74
C ARG A 49 20.84 -5.79 -3.86
N ILE A 50 19.88 -5.98 -4.76
CA ILE A 50 19.24 -7.31 -4.95
C ILE A 50 20.14 -8.30 -5.69
N ALA A 51 21.14 -7.83 -6.45
CA ALA A 51 22.10 -8.69 -7.13
C ALA A 51 22.97 -9.51 -6.14
N GLU A 52 23.12 -9.03 -4.91
CA GLU A 52 23.87 -9.70 -3.84
C GLU A 52 23.01 -10.72 -3.07
N ILE A 53 21.69 -10.76 -3.32
CA ILE A 53 20.76 -11.67 -2.66
C ILE A 53 20.51 -12.86 -3.58
N GLU A 54 20.89 -14.05 -3.13
CA GLU A 54 20.56 -15.32 -3.78
C GLU A 54 19.28 -15.89 -3.18
N GLY A 55 18.45 -16.60 -3.96
CA GLY A 55 17.21 -17.23 -3.46
C GLY A 55 15.92 -16.41 -3.63
N ASP A 56 14.83 -16.96 -3.12
CA ASP A 56 13.49 -16.38 -3.27
C ASP A 56 13.33 -15.16 -2.35
N LEU A 57 12.79 -14.07 -2.90
CA LEU A 57 12.78 -12.75 -2.24
C LEU A 57 11.42 -12.06 -2.37
N TRP A 58 10.82 -11.69 -1.24
CA TRP A 58 9.55 -10.96 -1.17
C TRP A 58 9.76 -9.56 -0.59
N LEU A 59 9.38 -8.52 -1.33
CA LEU A 59 9.65 -7.14 -0.94
C LEU A 59 8.38 -6.30 -0.99
N SER A 60 8.17 -5.51 0.05
CA SER A 60 7.32 -4.34 -0.03
C SER A 60 8.17 -3.13 -0.41
N CYS A 61 7.76 -2.41 -1.46
CA CYS A 61 8.45 -1.23 -1.96
C CYS A 61 7.73 0.04 -1.52
N THR A 62 8.50 0.98 -0.95
CA THR A 62 8.02 2.32 -0.64
C THR A 62 8.70 3.37 -1.53
N ALA A 63 8.40 4.65 -1.32
CA ALA A 63 9.07 5.74 -2.02
C ALA A 63 10.61 5.66 -1.84
N PRO A 64 11.40 6.03 -2.86
CA PRO A 64 11.00 6.47 -4.20
C PRO A 64 10.75 5.33 -5.20
N LEU A 65 10.81 4.06 -4.79
CA LEU A 65 10.82 2.90 -5.68
C LEU A 65 9.46 2.50 -6.25
N LYS A 66 8.31 3.02 -5.80
CA LYS A 66 6.98 2.53 -6.24
C LYS A 66 6.71 2.60 -7.76
N HIS A 67 7.49 3.38 -8.51
CA HIS A 67 7.31 3.56 -9.97
C HIS A 67 8.38 2.90 -10.83
N SER A 68 9.57 2.66 -10.28
CA SER A 68 10.77 2.34 -11.05
C SER A 68 10.96 0.84 -11.41
N PRO A 69 10.46 -0.14 -10.64
CA PRO A 69 10.62 -1.57 -10.92
C PRO A 69 9.89 -2.06 -12.17
N GLN A 70 8.83 -1.38 -12.62
CA GLN A 70 7.96 -1.90 -13.69
C GLN A 70 8.71 -2.17 -14.99
N ASP A 71 9.42 -1.17 -15.50
CA ASP A 71 10.13 -1.27 -16.78
C ASP A 71 11.37 -2.17 -16.70
N ARG A 72 12.06 -2.19 -15.55
CA ARG A 72 13.33 -2.92 -15.41
C ARG A 72 13.18 -4.37 -14.99
N LEU A 73 12.19 -4.68 -14.16
CA LEU A 73 11.90 -6.05 -13.70
C LEU A 73 10.85 -6.75 -14.56
N GLY A 74 10.26 -6.06 -15.56
CA GLY A 74 9.22 -6.62 -16.42
C GLY A 74 7.90 -6.90 -15.69
N VAL A 75 7.64 -6.19 -14.58
CA VAL A 75 6.41 -6.32 -13.79
C VAL A 75 5.42 -5.23 -14.17
N SER A 76 4.15 -5.57 -14.32
CA SER A 76 3.08 -4.60 -14.59
C SER A 76 2.19 -4.43 -13.36
N GLY A 77 1.88 -3.18 -13.03
CA GLY A 77 0.80 -2.87 -12.08
C GLY A 77 -0.59 -2.95 -12.76
N PRO A 78 -1.68 -2.83 -11.99
CA PRO A 78 -3.02 -2.72 -12.55
C PRO A 78 -3.14 -1.55 -13.54
N GLU A 79 -3.88 -1.75 -14.63
CA GLU A 79 -4.08 -0.77 -15.69
C GLU A 79 -4.63 0.56 -15.12
N GLY A 80 -4.03 1.69 -15.51
CA GLY A 80 -4.41 3.03 -15.03
C GLY A 80 -3.83 3.43 -13.67
N VAL A 81 -3.33 2.49 -12.86
CA VAL A 81 -2.61 2.78 -11.60
C VAL A 81 -1.12 2.97 -11.88
N ASN A 82 -0.53 2.06 -12.68
CA ASN A 82 0.88 2.04 -13.10
C ASN A 82 1.86 2.22 -11.92
N ALA A 83 1.65 1.45 -10.85
CA ALA A 83 2.52 1.42 -9.67
C ALA A 83 2.62 0.01 -9.12
N VAL A 84 3.75 -0.32 -8.51
CA VAL A 84 4.02 -1.62 -7.88
C VAL A 84 4.63 -1.35 -6.51
N ASN A 85 3.96 -1.80 -5.45
CA ASN A 85 4.44 -1.68 -4.06
C ASN A 85 4.73 -3.05 -3.43
N GLN A 86 4.50 -4.15 -4.15
CA GLN A 86 4.84 -5.50 -3.71
C GLN A 86 5.55 -6.24 -4.85
N LEU A 87 6.69 -6.84 -4.55
CA LEU A 87 7.51 -7.60 -5.50
C LEU A 87 7.81 -8.99 -4.95
N LYS A 88 7.77 -9.99 -5.81
CA LYS A 88 8.14 -11.37 -5.49
C LYS A 88 9.06 -11.91 -6.57
N ARG A 89 10.25 -12.34 -6.16
CA ARG A 89 11.19 -13.11 -6.98
C ARG A 89 11.14 -14.58 -6.58
N VAL A 90 10.90 -15.45 -7.56
CA VAL A 90 11.05 -16.90 -7.42
C VAL A 90 12.05 -17.37 -8.46
N GLY A 91 13.19 -17.91 -8.01
CA GLY A 91 14.34 -18.14 -8.89
C GLY A 91 14.78 -16.86 -9.61
N SER A 92 14.63 -16.81 -10.94
CA SER A 92 14.94 -15.63 -11.76
C SER A 92 13.73 -14.79 -12.15
N GLU A 93 12.52 -15.24 -11.84
CA GLU A 93 11.29 -14.60 -12.30
C GLU A 93 10.77 -13.58 -11.28
N TRP A 94 10.50 -12.37 -11.76
CA TRP A 94 9.89 -11.30 -10.97
C TRP A 94 8.40 -11.19 -11.26
N SER A 95 7.62 -11.03 -10.21
CA SER A 95 6.22 -10.65 -10.24
C SER A 95 6.01 -9.44 -9.34
N GLY A 96 4.99 -8.63 -9.64
CA GLY A 96 4.71 -7.43 -8.88
C GLY A 96 3.23 -7.06 -8.92
N THR A 97 2.76 -6.39 -7.87
CA THR A 97 1.39 -5.87 -7.80
C THR A 97 1.32 -4.59 -6.95
N SER A 98 0.18 -3.91 -7.00
CA SER A 98 -0.16 -2.81 -6.11
C SER A 98 -1.24 -3.23 -5.13
N THR A 99 -0.99 -2.98 -3.84
CA THR A 99 -1.92 -3.26 -2.74
C THR A 99 -2.37 -2.00 -2.01
N ASP A 100 -1.89 -0.82 -2.42
CA ASP A 100 -2.24 0.46 -1.80
C ASP A 100 -3.76 0.70 -1.83
N GLY A 101 -4.41 0.45 -2.98
CA GLY A 101 -5.84 0.67 -3.17
C GLY A 101 -6.73 -0.29 -2.38
N VAL A 102 -6.51 -1.61 -2.56
CA VAL A 102 -7.28 -2.64 -1.84
C VAL A 102 -7.02 -2.60 -0.33
N GLY A 103 -5.80 -2.28 0.09
CA GLY A 103 -5.47 -2.05 1.50
C GLY A 103 -6.20 -0.84 2.09
N PHE A 104 -6.33 0.26 1.34
CA PHE A 104 -7.13 1.41 1.78
C PHE A 104 -8.61 1.06 1.94
N VAL A 105 -9.19 0.32 0.99
CA VAL A 105 -10.58 -0.17 1.09
C VAL A 105 -10.77 -1.05 2.32
N ALA A 106 -9.87 -2.01 2.55
CA ALA A 106 -9.92 -2.89 3.72
C ALA A 106 -9.79 -2.11 5.04
N ALA A 107 -8.91 -1.10 5.10
CA ALA A 107 -8.77 -0.22 6.26
C ALA A 107 -10.03 0.62 6.51
N CYS A 108 -10.67 1.13 5.45
CA CYS A 108 -11.95 1.86 5.56
C CYS A 108 -13.04 0.97 6.15
N ARG A 109 -13.18 -0.27 5.64
CA ARG A 109 -14.13 -1.25 6.16
C ARG A 109 -13.88 -1.56 7.64
N HIS A 110 -12.61 -1.66 8.04
CA HIS A 110 -12.22 -1.89 9.44
C HIS A 110 -12.69 -0.77 10.38
N ILE A 111 -12.65 0.48 9.94
CA ILE A 111 -13.17 1.63 10.71
C ILE A 111 -14.67 1.90 10.48
N GLY A 112 -15.38 0.99 9.80
CA GLY A 112 -16.83 1.06 9.59
C GLY A 112 -17.28 1.89 8.38
N VAL A 113 -16.39 2.23 7.46
CA VAL A 113 -16.71 2.95 6.21
C VAL A 113 -16.76 1.96 5.05
N GLU A 114 -17.95 1.72 4.51
CA GLU A 114 -18.14 0.89 3.31
C GLU A 114 -18.04 1.77 2.04
N PRO A 115 -17.20 1.44 1.05
CA PRO A 115 -17.09 2.24 -0.17
C PRO A 115 -18.39 2.34 -0.98
N SER A 116 -19.17 1.26 -1.05
CA SER A 116 -20.34 1.21 -1.93
C SER A 116 -21.36 2.30 -1.60
N GLY A 117 -21.63 3.18 -2.58
CA GLY A 117 -22.57 4.29 -2.42
C GLY A 117 -22.08 5.43 -1.52
N THR A 118 -20.83 5.40 -1.04
CA THR A 118 -20.24 6.49 -0.26
C THR A 118 -19.26 7.32 -1.09
N VAL A 119 -19.07 8.57 -0.66
CA VAL A 119 -18.21 9.54 -1.36
C VAL A 119 -16.86 9.64 -0.66
N LEU A 120 -15.77 9.41 -1.40
CA LEU A 120 -14.40 9.68 -1.02
C LEU A 120 -13.98 11.05 -1.55
N ARG A 121 -13.50 11.94 -0.67
CA ARG A 121 -12.85 13.19 -1.08
C ARG A 121 -11.33 12.99 -1.12
N ILE A 122 -10.72 13.16 -2.29
CA ILE A 122 -9.31 12.83 -2.49
C ILE A 122 -8.51 14.03 -2.98
N ARG A 123 -7.47 14.40 -2.25
CA ARG A 123 -6.51 15.43 -2.66
C ARG A 123 -5.20 14.76 -3.05
N GLY A 124 -4.78 14.96 -4.30
CA GLY A 124 -3.54 14.40 -4.85
C GLY A 124 -3.77 13.49 -6.07
N GLY A 125 -2.70 13.20 -6.82
CA GLY A 125 -2.75 12.49 -8.11
C GLY A 125 -1.60 11.50 -8.34
N GLY A 126 -0.85 11.19 -7.29
CA GLY A 126 0.25 10.21 -7.32
C GLY A 126 -0.22 8.76 -7.48
N SER A 127 0.71 7.80 -7.44
CA SER A 127 0.42 6.35 -7.48
C SER A 127 -0.61 5.93 -6.45
N ALA A 128 -0.41 6.31 -5.19
CA ALA A 128 -1.34 5.99 -4.11
C ALA A 128 -2.75 6.54 -4.39
N ALA A 129 -2.85 7.77 -4.90
CA ALA A 129 -4.13 8.39 -5.22
C ALA A 129 -4.88 7.64 -6.31
N ARG A 130 -4.18 7.25 -7.38
CA ARG A 130 -4.75 6.46 -8.48
C ARG A 130 -5.12 5.04 -8.03
N ALA A 131 -4.30 4.40 -7.20
CA ALA A 131 -4.59 3.09 -6.64
C ALA A 131 -5.85 3.11 -5.77
N ILE A 132 -5.95 4.10 -4.89
CA ILE A 132 -7.13 4.32 -4.02
C ILE A 132 -8.36 4.64 -4.87
N ALA A 133 -8.26 5.55 -5.83
CA ALA A 133 -9.39 5.91 -6.70
C ALA A 133 -9.91 4.72 -7.49
N ALA A 134 -9.00 3.91 -8.07
CA ALA A 134 -9.37 2.70 -8.81
C ALA A 134 -10.09 1.68 -7.92
N ALA A 135 -9.51 1.36 -6.74
CA ALA A 135 -10.11 0.39 -5.83
C ALA A 135 -11.45 0.88 -5.25
N TRP A 136 -11.52 2.15 -4.85
CA TRP A 136 -12.74 2.76 -4.33
C TRP A 136 -13.88 2.74 -5.34
N SER A 137 -13.59 3.12 -6.59
CA SER A 137 -14.55 3.07 -7.68
C SER A 137 -14.99 1.65 -8.02
N ALA A 138 -14.08 0.67 -7.98
CA ALA A 138 -14.40 -0.72 -8.26
C ALA A 138 -15.38 -1.33 -7.23
N GLU A 139 -15.38 -0.80 -6.02
CA GLU A 139 -16.30 -1.18 -4.93
C GLU A 139 -17.63 -0.39 -4.97
N GLY A 140 -17.85 0.41 -6.02
CA GLY A 140 -19.07 1.22 -6.21
C GLY A 140 -19.08 2.53 -5.42
N GLY A 141 -17.92 2.99 -4.96
CA GLY A 141 -17.76 4.28 -4.31
C GLY A 141 -17.64 5.44 -5.31
N LEU A 142 -18.08 6.61 -4.88
CA LEU A 142 -18.04 7.85 -5.64
C LEU A 142 -16.86 8.72 -5.17
N ILE A 143 -16.34 9.59 -6.03
CA ILE A 143 -15.09 10.32 -5.77
C ILE A 143 -15.28 11.81 -6.06
N VAL A 144 -14.91 12.66 -5.11
CA VAL A 144 -14.75 14.11 -5.31
C VAL A 144 -13.25 14.44 -5.28
N PRO A 145 -12.62 14.74 -6.43
CA PRO A 145 -11.22 15.14 -6.47
C PRO A 145 -11.04 16.59 -6.02
N GLU A 146 -9.99 16.83 -5.26
CA GLU A 146 -9.60 18.16 -4.74
C GLU A 146 -8.34 18.68 -5.43
N GLU A 147 -8.24 20.01 -5.59
CA GLU A 147 -7.15 20.64 -6.34
C GLU A 147 -5.80 20.61 -5.60
N GLY A 148 -5.07 19.51 -5.77
CA GLY A 148 -3.74 19.26 -5.21
C GLY A 148 -2.55 19.93 -5.91
N ARG A 149 -1.35 19.68 -5.37
CA ARG A 149 -0.06 19.80 -6.07
C ARG A 149 -0.06 18.93 -7.33
N ARG A 150 -0.65 17.73 -7.24
CA ARG A 150 -0.86 16.83 -8.39
C ARG A 150 -2.34 16.55 -8.54
N ARG A 151 -2.89 16.80 -9.73
CA ARG A 151 -4.29 16.47 -10.04
C ARG A 151 -4.43 14.97 -10.30
N LEU A 152 -5.54 14.39 -9.81
CA LEU A 152 -5.97 13.06 -10.22
C LEU A 152 -6.32 13.12 -11.72
N VAL A 153 -5.59 12.35 -12.53
CA VAL A 153 -5.80 12.29 -13.98
C VAL A 153 -6.90 11.31 -14.35
N SER A 154 -7.27 11.22 -15.63
CA SER A 154 -8.23 10.23 -16.13
C SER A 154 -7.74 8.80 -15.86
N GLY A 155 -8.68 7.92 -15.51
CA GLY A 155 -8.43 6.51 -15.24
C GLY A 155 -9.71 5.68 -15.10
N PRO A 156 -9.61 4.42 -14.65
CA PRO A 156 -10.76 3.52 -14.50
C PRO A 156 -11.88 4.04 -13.58
N TRP A 157 -11.60 5.03 -12.75
CA TRP A 157 -12.54 5.67 -11.83
C TRP A 157 -13.36 6.80 -12.43
N ASP A 158 -13.14 7.17 -13.71
CA ASP A 158 -13.76 8.34 -14.33
C ASP A 158 -15.29 8.35 -14.25
N SER A 159 -15.92 7.17 -14.32
CA SER A 159 -17.38 7.02 -14.20
C SER A 159 -17.92 7.29 -12.79
N SER A 160 -17.06 7.37 -11.79
CA SER A 160 -17.42 7.57 -10.37
C SER A 160 -17.08 8.97 -9.87
N ILE A 161 -16.55 9.85 -10.74
CA ILE A 161 -16.20 11.22 -10.38
C ILE A 161 -17.47 12.07 -10.26
N LEU A 162 -17.55 12.82 -9.16
CA LEU A 162 -18.57 13.83 -8.89
C LEU A 162 -17.94 15.24 -8.90
N GLU A 163 -18.71 16.24 -9.33
CA GLU A 163 -18.32 17.64 -9.18
C GLU A 163 -18.33 18.10 -7.72
N SER A 164 -19.27 17.59 -6.92
CA SER A 164 -19.39 17.88 -5.49
C SER A 164 -20.19 16.79 -4.77
N GLY A 165 -20.07 16.73 -3.45
CA GLY A 165 -20.81 15.78 -2.63
C GLY A 165 -20.35 15.80 -1.16
N HIS A 166 -21.24 15.39 -0.25
CA HIS A 166 -20.86 15.17 1.14
C HIS A 166 -20.02 13.90 1.24
N ALA A 167 -18.74 14.05 1.57
CA ALA A 167 -17.81 12.94 1.64
C ALA A 167 -17.86 12.25 3.01
N ALA A 168 -18.10 10.94 3.02
CA ALA A 168 -18.03 10.15 4.25
C ALA A 168 -16.59 10.08 4.77
N ILE A 169 -15.63 9.96 3.85
CA ILE A 169 -14.21 9.91 4.15
C ILE A 169 -13.41 10.82 3.21
N GLY A 170 -12.33 11.41 3.73
CA GLY A 170 -11.41 12.24 2.95
C GLY A 170 -9.96 11.94 3.26
N ILE A 171 -9.10 12.08 2.24
CA ILE A 171 -7.66 11.85 2.36
C ILE A 171 -6.86 12.88 1.57
N ASP A 172 -5.84 13.45 2.23
CA ASP A 172 -4.83 14.30 1.60
C ASP A 172 -3.53 13.51 1.35
N LEU A 173 -3.28 13.19 0.08
CA LEU A 173 -2.10 12.48 -0.40
C LEU A 173 -1.00 13.41 -0.91
N ASP A 174 -1.22 14.74 -0.88
CA ASP A 174 -0.17 15.72 -1.13
C ASP A 174 0.54 16.16 0.15
N ALA A 175 -0.01 15.82 1.33
CA ALA A 175 0.63 16.00 2.62
C ALA A 175 2.07 15.43 2.62
N ALA A 176 2.97 16.09 3.36
CA ALA A 176 4.35 15.62 3.44
C ALA A 176 4.41 14.24 4.13
N PRO A 177 5.33 13.34 3.72
CA PRO A 177 5.56 12.08 4.42
C PRO A 177 5.86 12.30 5.92
N ALA A 178 5.67 11.25 6.72
CA ALA A 178 5.91 11.24 8.17
C ALA A 178 5.03 12.21 8.98
N GLY A 179 3.76 12.35 8.59
CA GLY A 179 2.76 13.07 9.40
C GLY A 179 2.81 14.59 9.27
N GLY A 180 3.23 15.11 8.10
CA GLY A 180 3.16 16.54 7.83
C GLY A 180 1.72 17.07 7.79
N ASP A 181 1.58 18.39 7.86
CA ASP A 181 0.27 19.06 7.87
C ASP A 181 -0.56 18.65 6.65
N SER A 182 -1.76 18.12 6.94
CA SER A 182 -2.76 17.79 5.91
C SER A 182 -3.69 18.98 5.69
N THR A 183 -4.08 19.20 4.45
CA THR A 183 -5.10 20.19 4.09
C THR A 183 -6.44 19.71 4.62
N PRO A 184 -7.19 20.52 5.39
CA PRO A 184 -8.54 20.15 5.81
C PRO A 184 -9.46 19.94 4.61
N LEU A 185 -10.18 18.83 4.59
CA LEU A 185 -11.14 18.46 3.56
C LEU A 185 -12.56 18.48 4.14
N ASP A 186 -13.54 18.89 3.35
CA ASP A 186 -14.95 18.84 3.73
C ASP A 186 -15.48 17.40 3.70
N THR A 187 -15.33 16.70 4.82
CA THR A 187 -15.69 15.29 4.98
C THR A 187 -16.10 14.96 6.42
N GLY A 188 -16.87 13.89 6.61
CA GLY A 188 -17.22 13.36 7.93
C GLY A 188 -15.99 12.81 8.69
N THR A 189 -15.06 12.16 8.00
CA THR A 189 -13.83 11.63 8.61
C THR A 189 -12.65 11.85 7.69
N GLN A 190 -11.64 12.59 8.16
CA GLN A 190 -10.39 12.76 7.44
C GLN A 190 -9.34 11.79 7.97
N VAL A 191 -8.69 11.06 7.06
CA VAL A 191 -7.66 10.06 7.39
C VAL A 191 -6.30 10.42 6.80
N SER A 192 -5.24 9.87 7.39
CA SER A 192 -3.86 9.95 6.90
C SER A 192 -3.31 8.54 6.68
N ILE A 193 -2.51 8.36 5.63
CA ILE A 193 -1.74 7.12 5.37
C ILE A 193 -0.26 7.26 5.73
N SER A 194 0.13 8.42 6.27
CA SER A 194 1.48 8.65 6.79
C SER A 194 1.44 8.55 8.30
N TYR A 195 2.34 7.74 8.86
CA TYR A 195 2.59 7.63 10.30
C TYR A 195 4.01 8.09 10.63
N GLY A 196 4.22 8.46 11.90
CA GLY A 196 5.51 8.87 12.43
C GLY A 196 6.02 7.93 13.52
N ASP A 197 7.03 8.38 14.25
CA ASP A 197 7.54 7.67 15.43
C ASP A 197 6.47 7.55 16.51
N GLY A 198 6.36 6.35 17.10
CA GLY A 198 5.39 6.06 18.17
C GLY A 198 3.96 5.84 17.68
N ALA A 199 3.76 5.66 16.37
CA ALA A 199 2.44 5.36 15.83
C ALA A 199 1.82 4.09 16.44
N THR A 200 0.52 4.16 16.69
CA THR A 200 -0.25 3.11 17.38
C THR A 200 -1.18 2.36 16.43
N ALA A 201 -1.58 1.15 16.83
CA ALA A 201 -2.46 0.29 16.01
C ALA A 201 -3.84 0.89 15.72
N ASP A 202 -4.28 1.90 16.49
CA ASP A 202 -5.56 2.59 16.29
C ASP A 202 -5.48 3.69 15.22
N GLU A 203 -4.28 4.09 14.80
CA GLU A 203 -4.11 5.10 13.75
C GLU A 203 -4.42 4.52 12.38
N PHE A 204 -5.23 5.24 11.58
CA PHE A 204 -5.62 4.79 10.24
C PHE A 204 -4.42 4.46 9.35
N ALA A 205 -3.31 5.17 9.49
CA ALA A 205 -2.08 4.91 8.75
C ALA A 205 -1.48 3.53 9.08
N VAL A 206 -1.55 3.11 10.35
CA VAL A 206 -1.10 1.78 10.81
C VAL A 206 -2.08 0.70 10.35
N ILE A 207 -3.39 0.95 10.47
CA ILE A 207 -4.46 0.08 9.95
C ILE A 207 -4.27 -0.15 8.44
N MET A 208 -4.02 0.91 7.68
CA MET A 208 -3.81 0.85 6.24
C MET A 208 -2.55 0.07 5.87
N VAL A 209 -1.42 0.27 6.57
CA VAL A 209 -0.21 -0.50 6.27
C VAL A 209 -0.35 -1.98 6.64
N ALA A 210 -1.06 -2.32 7.71
CA ALA A 210 -1.37 -3.71 8.02
C ALA A 210 -2.32 -4.34 6.98
N ALA A 211 -3.35 -3.61 6.57
CA ALA A 211 -4.31 -4.06 5.57
C ALA A 211 -3.66 -4.32 4.20
N GLN A 212 -2.84 -3.38 3.69
CA GLN A 212 -2.13 -3.60 2.42
C GLN A 212 -1.20 -4.82 2.48
N HIS A 213 -0.62 -5.11 3.65
CA HIS A 213 0.24 -6.27 3.85
C HIS A 213 -0.58 -7.55 3.73
N LEU A 214 -1.71 -7.67 4.43
CA LEU A 214 -2.58 -8.84 4.28
C LEU A 214 -3.04 -9.04 2.84
N GLU A 215 -3.38 -7.97 2.13
CA GLU A 215 -3.72 -8.06 0.69
C GLU A 215 -2.51 -8.52 -0.16
N ALA A 216 -1.29 -8.11 0.19
CA ALA A 216 -0.08 -8.60 -0.48
C ALA A 216 0.12 -10.11 -0.28
N TRP A 217 -0.15 -10.61 0.93
CA TRP A 217 -0.10 -12.04 1.21
C TRP A 217 -1.12 -12.83 0.37
N LYS A 218 -2.36 -12.33 0.27
CA LYS A 218 -3.43 -12.94 -0.54
C LYS A 218 -3.14 -12.89 -2.04
N MET A 219 -2.59 -11.79 -2.54
CA MET A 219 -2.49 -11.55 -3.98
C MET A 219 -1.20 -12.08 -4.61
N ILE A 220 -0.07 -12.03 -3.89
CA ILE A 220 1.24 -12.30 -4.50
C ILE A 220 2.14 -13.21 -3.68
N PHE A 221 2.20 -13.05 -2.36
CA PHE A 221 3.20 -13.77 -1.56
C PHE A 221 2.81 -15.23 -1.34
N ALA A 222 1.63 -15.51 -0.80
CA ALA A 222 1.12 -16.87 -0.58
C ALA A 222 -0.40 -16.97 -0.84
N PRO A 223 -0.87 -16.76 -2.09
CA PRO A 223 -2.29 -16.85 -2.42
C PRO A 223 -2.95 -18.18 -2.05
N GLU A 224 -2.17 -19.26 -2.10
CA GLU A 224 -2.59 -20.61 -1.72
C GLU A 224 -2.90 -20.77 -0.22
N ARG A 225 -2.51 -19.80 0.61
CA ARG A 225 -2.73 -19.77 2.07
C ARG A 225 -3.63 -18.61 2.49
N ALA A 226 -4.37 -18.00 1.57
CA ALA A 226 -5.21 -16.83 1.86
C ALA A 226 -6.23 -17.06 3.00
N ASP A 227 -6.78 -18.28 3.08
CA ASP A 227 -7.75 -18.67 4.12
C ASP A 227 -7.12 -18.94 5.50
N GLU A 228 -5.78 -19.00 5.58
CA GLU A 228 -5.02 -19.20 6.81
C GLU A 228 -4.44 -17.89 7.38
N LEU A 229 -4.68 -16.75 6.71
CA LEU A 229 -4.14 -15.47 7.16
C LEU A 229 -4.84 -14.97 8.42
N PRO A 230 -4.13 -14.25 9.31
CA PRO A 230 -4.78 -13.59 10.43
C PRO A 230 -5.75 -12.53 9.91
N SER A 231 -6.83 -12.30 10.66
CA SER A 231 -7.67 -11.13 10.44
C SER A 231 -6.86 -9.85 10.65
N LEU A 232 -7.34 -8.74 10.08
CA LEU A 232 -6.71 -7.43 10.28
C LEU A 232 -6.64 -7.05 11.77
N SER A 233 -7.68 -7.37 12.55
CA SER A 233 -7.71 -7.15 14.00
C SER A 233 -6.64 -7.96 14.74
N GLU A 234 -6.45 -9.23 14.39
CA GLU A 234 -5.41 -10.08 15.00
C GLU A 234 -4.01 -9.59 14.63
N LEU A 235 -3.80 -9.18 13.38
CA LEU A 235 -2.53 -8.61 12.95
C LEU A 235 -2.22 -7.31 13.70
N LEU A 236 -3.18 -6.39 13.80
CA LEU A 236 -3.01 -5.13 14.54
C LEU A 236 -2.72 -5.35 16.03
N ALA A 237 -3.36 -6.36 16.65
CA ALA A 237 -3.11 -6.71 18.05
C ALA A 237 -1.69 -7.25 18.30
N SER A 238 -0.97 -7.66 17.26
CA SER A 238 0.42 -8.15 17.33
C SER A 238 1.49 -7.07 17.14
N LEU A 239 1.10 -5.83 16.83
CA LEU A 239 2.01 -4.71 16.51
C LEU A 239 2.49 -3.91 17.71
#